data_AF-T1ATA5-F1
#
_entry.id   AF-T1ATA5-F1
#
_cell.length_a   1.000
_cell.length_b   1.000
_cell.length_c   1.000
_cell.angle_alpha   90.00
_cell.angle_beta   90.00
_cell.angle_gamma   90.00
#
_symmetry.space_group_name_H-M   'P 1'
#
loop_
_entity.id
_entity.type
_entity.pdbx_description
1 polymer ?
#
loop_
_entity_poly.entity_id
_entity_poly.type
_entity_poly.pdbx_seq_one_letter_code
_entity_poly.pdbx_strand_id
1 'polypeptide(L)'
;DSYREFLQTGVRASARQEHGLHAALKSVFPIASYSGNAALEYVDYQLGSPPFEEYECRHRGMTYAAPLRVKVRLVIYDKDSPASKKAVKLIKEQDV
;
A
#
# COMPACT_ATOMS: atom_id res chain seq x y z
N ASP A 1 6.39 18.55 12.53
CA ASP A 1 5.70 18.59 11.21
C ASP A 1 6.15 17.52 10.23
N SER A 2 7.45 17.24 10.08
CA SER A 2 7.99 16.22 9.16
C SER A 2 7.29 14.85 9.21
N TYR A 3 6.96 14.33 10.39
CA TYR A 3 6.26 13.04 10.52
C TYR A 3 4.84 13.06 9.95
N ARG A 4 4.08 14.14 10.19
CA ARG A 4 2.72 14.31 9.64
C ARG A 4 2.76 14.46 8.13
N GLU A 5 3.74 15.20 7.61
CA GLU A 5 3.98 15.36 6.18
C GLU A 5 4.35 14.02 5.51
N PHE A 6 5.24 13.24 6.14
CA PHE A 6 5.61 11.91 5.67
C PHE A 6 4.40 10.97 5.56
N LEU A 7 3.52 10.98 6.57
CA LEU A 7 2.35 10.11 6.64
C LEU A 7 1.11 10.65 5.92
N GLN A 8 1.08 11.93 5.54
CA GLN A 8 -0.08 12.61 4.95
C GLN A 8 -1.40 12.30 5.68
N THR A 9 -1.36 12.27 7.01
CA THR A 9 -2.52 11.96 7.87
C THR A 9 -3.63 12.97 7.64
N GLY A 10 -4.87 12.49 7.45
CA GLY A 10 -6.04 13.35 7.19
C GLY A 10 -6.22 13.75 5.72
N VAL A 11 -5.27 13.43 4.83
CA VAL A 11 -5.40 13.65 3.38
C VAL A 11 -6.13 12.45 2.75
N ARG A 12 -7.17 12.73 1.95
CA ARG A 12 -7.89 11.70 1.19
C ARG A 12 -6.94 11.01 0.21
N ALA A 13 -7.10 9.70 0.00
CA ALA A 13 -6.22 8.92 -0.86
C ALA A 13 -5.99 9.54 -2.25
N SER A 14 -7.05 10.06 -2.88
CA SER A 14 -7.00 10.71 -4.19
C SER A 14 -6.27 12.06 -4.22
N ALA A 15 -6.04 12.68 -3.06
CA ALA A 15 -5.39 13.98 -2.90
C ALA A 15 -3.97 13.86 -2.32
N ARG A 16 -3.49 12.63 -2.08
CA ARG A 16 -2.14 12.41 -1.57
C ARG A 16 -1.11 12.77 -2.63
N GLN A 17 -0.07 13.48 -2.21
CA GLN A 17 1.04 13.88 -3.06
C GLN A 17 2.11 12.79 -3.10
N GLU A 18 2.93 12.81 -4.16
CA GLU A 18 4.02 11.86 -4.41
C GLU A 18 5.24 12.13 -3.52
N HIS A 19 5.07 12.08 -2.20
CA HIS A 19 6.17 12.13 -1.23
C HIS A 19 5.89 11.26 0.00
N GLY A 20 6.91 11.10 0.84
CA GLY A 20 6.83 10.36 2.10
C GLY A 20 6.42 8.90 1.90
N LEU A 21 5.49 8.42 2.72
CA LEU A 21 5.02 7.04 2.68
C LEU A 21 4.35 6.68 1.35
N HIS A 22 3.63 7.62 0.74
CA HIS A 22 2.94 7.39 -0.53
C HIS A 22 3.93 7.14 -1.67
N ALA A 23 4.95 8.00 -1.79
CA ALA A 23 6.02 7.82 -2.78
C ALA A 23 6.84 6.55 -2.53
N ALA A 24 7.14 6.24 -1.27
CA ALA A 24 7.88 5.03 -0.91
C ALA A 24 7.14 3.76 -1.39
N LEU A 25 5.83 3.67 -1.11
CA LEU A 25 5.01 2.56 -1.61
C LEU A 25 4.95 2.55 -3.13
N LYS A 26 4.73 3.70 -3.79
CA LYS A 26 4.73 3.77 -5.25
C LYS A 26 6.07 3.39 -5.90
N SER A 27 7.19 3.62 -5.23
CA SER A 27 8.51 3.30 -5.79
C SER A 27 8.80 1.80 -5.91
N VAL A 28 8.13 0.98 -5.11
CA VAL A 28 8.31 -0.49 -5.10
C VAL A 28 7.34 -1.18 -6.05
N PHE A 29 6.22 -0.54 -6.38
CA PHE A 29 5.18 -1.11 -7.24
C PHE A 29 5.26 -0.54 -8.67
N PRO A 30 4.87 -1.31 -9.70
CA PRO A 30 4.29 -2.65 -9.62
C PRO A 30 5.33 -3.75 -9.38
N ILE A 31 4.95 -4.76 -8.59
CA ILE A 31 5.73 -5.98 -8.42
C ILE A 31 5.22 -7.02 -9.41
N ALA A 32 6.00 -7.27 -10.47
CA ALA A 32 5.67 -8.28 -11.46
C ALA A 32 6.09 -9.69 -11.01
N SER A 33 5.27 -10.69 -11.33
CA SER A 33 5.67 -12.09 -11.17
C SER A 33 6.76 -12.46 -12.16
N TYR A 34 7.60 -13.43 -11.79
CA TYR A 34 8.68 -13.94 -12.66
C TYR A 34 8.18 -14.38 -14.04
N SER A 35 7.01 -15.03 -14.09
CA SER A 35 6.39 -15.48 -15.35
C SER A 35 5.83 -14.35 -16.22
N GLY A 36 5.74 -13.13 -15.70
CA GLY A 36 5.15 -11.98 -16.38
C GLY A 36 3.63 -12.00 -16.50
N ASN A 37 2.96 -13.05 -16.00
CA ASN A 37 1.51 -13.28 -16.11
C ASN A 37 0.68 -12.65 -14.99
N ALA A 38 1.32 -11.99 -14.04
CA ALA A 38 0.66 -11.30 -12.95
C ALA A 38 1.51 -10.12 -12.47
N ALA A 39 0.87 -9.09 -11.97
CA ALA A 39 1.48 -7.95 -11.28
C ALA A 39 0.65 -7.57 -10.05
N LEU A 40 1.32 -7.22 -8.96
CA LEU A 40 0.73 -6.51 -7.85
C LEU A 40 0.93 -5.01 -8.07
N GLU A 41 -0.15 -4.25 -7.95
CA GLU A 41 -0.17 -2.80 -8.03
C GLU A 41 -0.59 -2.20 -6.68
N TYR A 42 0.01 -1.07 -6.33
CA TYR A 42 -0.39 -0.28 -5.17
C TYR A 42 -1.58 0.61 -5.52
N VAL A 43 -2.64 0.60 -4.70
CA VAL A 43 -3.82 1.45 -4.87
C VAL A 43 -3.79 2.59 -3.86
N ASP A 44 -3.84 2.26 -2.56
CA ASP A 44 -3.75 3.24 -1.47
C ASP A 44 -3.24 2.60 -0.16
N TYR A 45 -3.14 3.41 0.89
CA TYR A 45 -2.86 2.93 2.25
C TYR A 45 -3.77 3.60 3.28
N GLN A 46 -3.94 2.95 4.43
CA GLN A 46 -4.69 3.47 5.57
C GLN A 46 -3.92 3.21 6.86
N LEU A 47 -3.84 4.24 7.71
CA LEU A 47 -3.32 4.12 9.07
C LEU A 47 -4.50 3.88 10.00
N GLY A 48 -4.47 2.78 10.75
CA GLY A 48 -5.45 2.53 11.80
C GLY A 48 -5.13 3.30 13.08
N SER A 49 -5.95 3.11 14.10
CA SER A 49 -5.70 3.69 15.42
C SER A 49 -4.74 2.80 16.22
N PRO A 50 -3.85 3.39 17.04
CA PRO A 50 -3.12 2.65 18.05
C PRO A 50 -4.07 1.89 18.99
N PRO A 51 -3.76 0.64 19.36
CA PRO A 51 -4.64 -0.18 20.20
C PRO A 51 -4.70 0.31 21.66
N PHE A 52 -3.69 1.06 22.10
CA PHE A 52 -3.56 1.58 23.46
C PHE A 52 -3.01 3.00 23.41
N GLU A 53 -3.26 3.77 24.47
CA GLU A 53 -2.69 5.10 24.65
C GLU A 53 -1.22 5.04 25.09
N GLU A 54 -0.47 6.13 24.86
CA GLU A 54 0.95 6.19 25.19
C GLU A 54 1.25 5.83 26.66
N TYR A 55 0.40 6.28 27.59
CA TYR A 55 0.57 6.02 29.01
C TYR A 55 0.52 4.52 29.33
N GLU A 56 -0.42 3.81 28.73
CA GLU A 56 -0.59 2.37 28.92
C GLU A 56 0.56 1.59 28.30
N CYS A 57 1.02 2.00 27.10
CA CYS A 57 2.20 1.42 26.46
C CYS A 57 3.45 1.57 27.34
N ARG A 58 3.66 2.74 27.96
CA ARG A 58 4.81 2.97 28.87
C ARG A 58 4.75 2.07 30.11
N HIS A 59 3.58 1.88 30.71
CA HIS A 59 3.41 1.04 31.90
C HIS A 59 3.60 -0.45 31.61
N ARG A 60 3.19 -0.88 30.41
CA ARG A 60 3.28 -2.29 29.99
C ARG A 60 4.57 -2.65 29.26
N GLY A 61 5.48 -1.70 29.06
CA GLY A 61 6.70 -1.91 28.27
C GLY A 61 6.43 -2.23 26.80
N MET A 62 5.36 -1.67 26.23
CA MET A 62 4.94 -1.87 24.85
C MET A 62 5.29 -0.66 23.97
N THR A 63 5.33 -0.87 22.66
CA THR A 63 5.52 0.21 21.67
C THR A 63 4.18 0.83 21.29
N TYR A 64 4.06 2.16 21.41
CA TYR A 64 2.91 2.90 20.88
C TYR A 64 3.02 2.98 19.35
N ALA A 65 2.14 2.27 18.63
CA ALA A 65 2.16 2.18 17.18
C ALA A 65 0.75 2.00 16.61
N ALA A 66 0.55 2.50 15.38
CA ALA A 66 -0.65 2.30 14.59
C ALA A 66 -0.42 1.23 13.51
N PRO A 67 -1.41 0.38 13.19
CA PRO A 67 -1.30 -0.55 12.08
C PRO A 67 -1.37 0.21 10.74
N LEU A 68 -0.51 -0.17 9.79
CA LEU A 68 -0.56 0.27 8.40
C LEU A 68 -1.21 -0.83 7.57
N ARG A 69 -2.31 -0.51 6.87
CA ARG A 69 -2.94 -1.38 5.88
C ARG A 69 -2.71 -0.82 4.49
N VAL A 70 -2.39 -1.67 3.54
CA VAL A 70 -2.16 -1.27 2.15
C VAL A 70 -3.19 -1.96 1.27
N LYS A 71 -3.89 -1.18 0.45
CA LYS A 71 -4.75 -1.72 -0.58
C LYS A 71 -3.93 -2.01 -1.82
N VAL A 72 -3.88 -3.28 -2.20
CA VAL A 72 -3.18 -3.74 -3.39
C VAL A 72 -4.16 -4.32 -4.39
N ARG A 73 -3.77 -4.30 -5.65
CA ARG A 73 -4.51 -4.86 -6.77
C ARG A 73 -3.66 -5.90 -7.46
N LEU A 74 -4.14 -7.14 -7.47
CA LEU A 74 -3.58 -8.21 -8.28
C LEU A 74 -4.18 -8.16 -9.68
N VAL A 75 -3.34 -7.89 -10.67
CA VAL A 75 -3.66 -7.95 -12.09
C VAL A 75 -3.10 -9.25 -12.65
N ILE A 76 -3.95 -10.11 -13.22
CA ILE A 76 -3.55 -11.32 -13.93
C ILE A 76 -3.71 -11.08 -15.42
N TYR A 77 -2.65 -11.36 -16.17
CA TYR A 77 -2.61 -11.25 -17.61
C TYR A 77 -2.94 -12.58 -18.28
N ASP A 78 -3.45 -12.50 -19.50
CA ASP A 78 -3.63 -13.68 -20.34
C ASP A 78 -2.29 -14.19 -20.86
N LYS A 79 -2.06 -15.50 -20.74
CA LYS A 79 -0.80 -16.16 -21.14
C LYS A 79 -0.68 -16.27 -22.66
N ASP A 80 -1.82 -16.30 -23.35
CA ASP A 80 -1.88 -16.50 -24.81
C ASP A 80 -1.79 -15.17 -25.57
N SER A 81 -1.72 -14.05 -24.85
CA SER A 81 -1.59 -12.72 -25.45
C SER A 81 -0.15 -12.42 -25.89
N PRO A 82 0.03 -11.72 -27.03
CA PRO A 82 1.35 -11.28 -27.47
C PRO A 82 2.06 -10.45 -26.39
N ALA A 83 3.38 -10.60 -26.25
CA ALA A 83 4.17 -9.86 -25.25
C ALA A 83 4.04 -8.31 -25.39
N SER A 84 3.70 -7.82 -26.58
CA SER A 84 3.46 -6.40 -26.89
C SER A 84 2.09 -5.87 -26.45
N LYS A 85 1.12 -6.76 -26.18
CA LYS A 85 -0.22 -6.42 -25.68
C LYS A 85 -0.65 -7.48 -24.67
N LYS A 86 -0.23 -7.32 -23.41
CA LYS A 86 -0.72 -8.15 -22.31
C LYS A 86 -2.19 -7.84 -22.04
N ALA A 87 -3.10 -8.68 -22.51
CA ALA A 87 -4.52 -8.54 -22.18
C ALA A 87 -4.73 -8.85 -20.70
N VAL A 88 -5.54 -8.02 -20.02
CA VAL A 88 -5.89 -8.25 -18.62
C VAL A 88 -6.99 -9.30 -18.56
N LYS A 89 -6.73 -10.39 -17.85
CA LYS A 89 -7.68 -11.49 -17.63
C LYS A 89 -8.49 -11.30 -16.35
N LEU A 90 -7.84 -10.84 -15.28
CA LEU A 90 -8.48 -10.68 -13.97
C LEU A 90 -7.86 -9.52 -13.21
N ILE A 91 -8.71 -8.78 -12.49
CA ILE A 91 -8.28 -7.79 -11.51
C ILE A 91 -8.95 -8.13 -10.19
N LYS A 92 -8.16 -8.23 -9.11
CA LYS A 92 -8.68 -8.42 -7.75
C LYS A 92 -8.00 -7.43 -6.80
N GLU A 93 -8.79 -6.64 -6.09
CA GLU A 93 -8.29 -5.75 -5.02
C GLU A 93 -8.41 -6.42 -3.65
N GLN A 94 -7.45 -6.17 -2.78
CA GLN A 94 -7.46 -6.65 -1.41
C GLN A 94 -6.67 -5.73 -0.48
N ASP A 95 -7.18 -5.55 0.73
CA ASP A 95 -6.45 -4.90 1.82
C ASP A 95 -5.54 -5.92 2.51
N VAL A 96 -4.28 -5.54 2.70
CA VAL A 96 -3.22 -6.35 3.35
C VAL A 96 -2.70 -5.62 4.58
#